data_AF-A0A942S0P7-F1
#
_entry.id   AF-A0A942S0P7-F1
#
_cell.length_a   1.000
_cell.length_b   1.000
_cell.length_c   1.000
_cell.angle_alpha   90.00
_cell.angle_beta   90.00
_cell.angle_gamma   90.00
#
_symmetry.space_group_name_H-M   'P 1'
#
loop_
_entity.id
_entity.type
_entity.pdbx_description
1 polymer ?
#
loop_
_entity_poly.entity_id
_entity_poly.type
_entity_poly.pdbx_seq_one_letter_code
_entity_poly.pdbx_strand_id
1 'polypeptide(L)'
;MKKFIAYFSLFILISCGDKETDLSIDAPIKPNEFVAAFPLLEKNFTASDKEIIDLADSIKIHPRHLNRFIPDSIINSFAEGEKKYAFHALGRIEKNAEIYLLLVSVRNKLPTVFVVAMDKKNNYLASKKLYAITKDDNYNYTLTINREPTFFVSKERTTTEKEFKYTKTGWAFMNKNFVNVVKETNERSEKLTAIVNPIDLLAKNNPYSGDYVEDDRNFIALRDGRTRQEYIFFLHIEKDNGKCIGELKGEMKLTDSTHAVYLVGGDPCIINFSFGRNSISIKEKGSCGNRRGMDCFFDDAYPKKKEPKKKGEKSTKI
;
A
#
# COMPACT_ATOMS: atom_id res chain seq x y z
N MET A 1 69.29 -55.32 -16.62
CA MET A 1 68.70 -55.89 -15.39
C MET A 1 69.02 -54.91 -14.27
N LYS A 2 68.16 -54.22 -13.53
CA LYS A 2 66.71 -54.18 -13.27
C LYS A 2 66.34 -52.69 -13.15
N LYS A 3 65.23 -52.24 -13.75
CA LYS A 3 64.76 -50.85 -13.63
C LYS A 3 63.85 -50.69 -12.41
N PHE A 4 63.96 -49.53 -11.78
CA PHE A 4 63.32 -49.08 -10.55
C PHE A 4 61.81 -49.38 -10.49
N ILE A 5 61.39 -49.97 -9.37
CA ILE A 5 59.98 -50.11 -8.98
C ILE A 5 59.52 -48.74 -8.48
N ALA A 6 58.62 -48.12 -9.24
CA ALA A 6 57.92 -46.90 -8.85
C ALA A 6 56.79 -47.27 -7.90
N TYR A 7 56.87 -46.81 -6.65
CA TYR A 7 55.78 -46.90 -5.68
C TYR A 7 54.83 -45.72 -5.94
N PHE A 8 53.86 -45.92 -6.83
CA PHE A 8 52.78 -44.97 -7.07
C PHE A 8 51.79 -45.06 -5.91
N SER A 9 52.01 -44.26 -4.86
CA SER A 9 51.01 -44.05 -3.81
C SER A 9 49.82 -43.32 -4.42
N LEU A 10 48.80 -44.11 -4.72
CA LEU A 10 47.48 -43.67 -5.17
C LEU A 10 46.82 -42.89 -4.02
N PHE A 11 47.02 -41.57 -4.00
CA PHE A 11 46.22 -40.65 -3.20
C PHE A 11 44.80 -40.67 -3.76
N ILE A 12 43.93 -41.47 -3.13
CA ILE A 12 42.49 -41.39 -3.32
C ILE A 12 42.06 -40.05 -2.74
N LEU A 13 41.89 -39.05 -3.60
CA LEU A 13 41.18 -37.82 -3.29
C LEU A 13 39.72 -38.21 -3.00
N ILE A 14 39.39 -38.34 -1.72
CA ILE A 14 38.01 -38.34 -1.25
C ILE A 14 37.50 -36.91 -1.51
N SER A 15 36.91 -36.73 -2.69
CA SER A 15 36.05 -35.57 -2.96
C SER A 15 34.81 -35.74 -2.10
N CYS A 16 34.79 -35.09 -0.93
CA CYS A 16 33.53 -34.74 -0.27
C CYS A 16 32.83 -33.71 -1.17
N GLY A 17 32.10 -34.18 -2.16
CA GLY A 17 31.06 -33.37 -2.78
C GLY A 17 29.98 -33.18 -1.72
N ASP A 18 29.89 -31.97 -1.16
CA ASP A 18 28.78 -31.57 -0.31
C ASP A 18 27.48 -31.89 -1.07
N LYS A 19 26.69 -32.85 -0.57
CA LYS A 19 25.39 -33.14 -1.13
C LYS A 19 24.51 -31.90 -0.93
N GLU A 20 23.93 -31.39 -2.01
CA GLU A 20 22.94 -30.32 -1.93
C GLU A 20 21.82 -30.75 -0.97
N THR A 21 21.48 -29.84 -0.04
CA THR A 21 20.47 -30.11 0.98
C THR A 21 19.09 -30.06 0.33
N ASP A 22 18.42 -31.20 0.27
CA ASP A 22 17.06 -31.29 -0.24
C ASP A 22 16.06 -30.71 0.77
N LEU A 23 15.55 -29.51 0.48
CA LEU A 23 14.54 -28.84 1.29
C LEU A 23 13.13 -29.41 1.09
N SER A 24 12.89 -30.28 0.10
CA SER A 24 11.55 -30.76 -0.23
C SER A 24 11.05 -31.89 0.69
N ILE A 25 11.97 -32.57 1.36
CA ILE A 25 11.71 -33.69 2.26
C ILE A 25 11.77 -33.29 3.73
N ASP A 26 11.00 -33.97 4.58
CA ASP A 26 11.01 -33.75 6.02
C ASP A 26 12.17 -34.48 6.70
N ALA A 27 13.37 -33.88 6.66
CA ALA A 27 14.57 -34.40 7.29
C ALA A 27 15.09 -33.48 8.41
N PRO A 28 15.83 -33.99 9.40
CA PRO A 28 16.55 -33.12 10.33
C PRO A 28 17.66 -32.34 9.59
N ILE A 29 17.46 -31.05 9.35
CA ILE A 29 18.47 -30.13 8.81
C ILE A 29 18.93 -29.12 9.87
N LYS A 30 20.20 -28.73 9.81
CA LYS A 30 20.81 -27.68 10.66
C LYS A 30 20.52 -26.28 10.11
N PRO A 31 20.61 -25.21 10.93
CA PRO A 31 20.40 -23.84 10.46
C PRO A 31 21.30 -23.44 9.27
N ASN A 32 22.58 -23.82 9.30
CA ASN A 32 23.53 -23.50 8.23
C ASN A 32 23.17 -24.22 6.91
N GLU A 33 22.70 -25.46 7.00
CA GLU A 33 22.27 -26.25 5.84
C GLU A 33 21.00 -25.66 5.21
N PHE A 34 20.06 -25.22 6.06
CA PHE A 34 18.86 -24.52 5.59
C PHE A 34 19.19 -23.24 4.82
N VAL A 35 20.09 -22.40 5.35
CA VAL A 35 20.51 -21.17 4.66
C VAL A 35 21.31 -21.49 3.40
N ALA A 36 22.23 -22.45 3.44
CA ALA A 36 23.08 -22.81 2.31
C ALA A 36 22.29 -23.36 1.11
N ALA A 37 21.12 -23.97 1.36
CA ALA A 37 20.23 -24.46 0.31
C ALA A 37 19.58 -23.36 -0.54
N PHE A 38 19.64 -22.09 -0.13
CA PHE A 38 19.21 -20.98 -0.97
C PHE A 38 20.35 -20.59 -1.94
N PRO A 39 20.06 -20.46 -3.25
CA PRO A 39 21.07 -20.01 -4.22
C PRO A 39 21.63 -18.63 -3.86
N LEU A 40 22.95 -18.47 -3.87
CA LEU A 40 23.57 -17.16 -3.64
C LEU A 40 23.27 -16.23 -4.83
N LEU A 41 22.60 -15.11 -4.56
CA LEU A 41 22.30 -14.12 -5.59
C LEU A 41 23.51 -13.21 -5.85
N GLU A 42 23.73 -12.90 -7.13
CA GLU A 42 24.75 -11.93 -7.53
C GLU A 42 24.48 -10.54 -6.93
N LYS A 43 25.54 -9.72 -6.84
CA LYS A 43 25.54 -8.45 -6.09
C LYS A 43 24.48 -7.43 -6.55
N ASN A 44 23.98 -7.55 -7.79
CA ASN A 44 22.85 -6.78 -8.31
C ASN A 44 21.88 -7.79 -8.94
N PHE A 45 20.80 -8.12 -8.24
CA PHE A 45 19.78 -9.03 -8.75
C PHE A 45 18.67 -8.23 -9.41
N THR A 46 18.22 -8.63 -10.61
CA THR A 46 17.00 -8.10 -11.23
C THR A 46 16.26 -9.24 -11.90
N ALA A 47 14.96 -9.33 -11.65
CA ALA A 47 14.11 -10.33 -12.25
C ALA A 47 12.69 -9.80 -12.46
N SER A 48 12.12 -10.10 -13.61
CA SER A 48 10.70 -9.97 -13.94
C SER A 48 9.87 -11.04 -13.24
N ASP A 49 8.56 -10.83 -13.17
CA ASP A 49 7.60 -11.80 -12.64
C ASP A 49 7.71 -13.19 -13.30
N LYS A 50 7.89 -13.25 -14.62
CA LYS A 50 8.10 -14.51 -15.34
C LYS A 50 9.37 -15.22 -14.89
N GLU A 51 10.49 -14.51 -14.81
CA GLU A 51 11.76 -15.08 -14.34
C GLU A 51 11.66 -15.55 -12.88
N ILE A 52 10.92 -14.84 -12.04
CA ILE A 52 10.65 -15.25 -10.65
C ILE A 52 9.84 -16.55 -10.60
N ILE A 53 8.84 -16.73 -11.47
CA ILE A 53 8.09 -17.99 -11.57
C ILE A 53 9.01 -19.12 -12.03
N ASP A 54 9.83 -18.89 -13.06
CA ASP A 54 10.74 -19.90 -13.60
C ASP A 54 11.80 -20.31 -12.54
N LEU A 55 12.27 -19.37 -11.72
CA LEU A 55 13.19 -19.64 -10.60
C LEU A 55 12.49 -20.39 -9.44
N ALA A 56 11.19 -20.14 -9.22
CA ALA A 56 10.42 -20.80 -8.17
C ALA A 56 10.30 -22.31 -8.38
N ASP A 57 10.33 -22.79 -9.62
CA ASP A 57 10.14 -24.22 -9.92
C ASP A 57 11.32 -25.13 -9.47
N SER A 58 12.45 -24.54 -9.06
CA SER A 58 13.68 -25.28 -8.76
C SER A 58 13.72 -25.93 -7.36
N ILE A 59 13.33 -25.21 -6.29
CA ILE A 59 13.55 -25.68 -4.90
C ILE A 59 12.31 -25.44 -4.03
N LYS A 60 11.48 -26.47 -3.87
CA LYS A 60 10.34 -26.45 -2.95
C LYS A 60 10.79 -26.68 -1.51
N ILE A 61 10.26 -25.91 -0.58
CA ILE A 61 10.58 -26.01 0.85
C ILE A 61 9.46 -26.73 1.59
N HIS A 62 9.81 -27.80 2.31
CA HIS A 62 8.89 -28.51 3.18
C HIS A 62 8.46 -27.59 4.36
N PRO A 63 7.15 -27.48 4.69
CA PRO A 63 6.66 -26.53 5.69
C PRO A 63 7.33 -26.64 7.07
N ARG A 64 7.73 -27.85 7.48
CA ARG A 64 8.42 -28.06 8.78
C ARG A 64 9.80 -27.40 8.85
N HIS A 65 10.49 -27.23 7.73
CA HIS A 65 11.75 -26.49 7.71
C HIS A 65 11.53 -25.00 7.92
N LEU A 66 10.51 -24.43 7.30
CA LEU A 66 10.16 -23.02 7.50
C LEU A 66 9.81 -22.74 8.95
N ASN A 67 8.94 -23.55 9.56
CA ASN A 67 8.51 -23.37 10.95
C ASN A 67 9.63 -23.61 11.97
N ARG A 68 10.71 -24.32 11.59
CA ARG A 68 11.88 -24.51 12.46
C ARG A 68 12.75 -23.25 12.57
N PHE A 69 12.83 -22.46 11.50
CA PHE A 69 13.75 -21.32 11.40
C PHE A 69 13.06 -19.96 11.32
N ILE A 70 11.75 -19.94 11.07
CA ILE A 70 10.91 -18.75 10.96
C ILE A 70 9.71 -18.94 11.88
N PRO A 71 9.33 -17.93 12.71
CA PRO A 71 8.19 -18.06 13.61
C PRO A 71 6.88 -18.38 12.88
N ASP A 72 6.07 -19.28 13.45
CA ASP A 72 4.78 -19.71 12.87
C ASP A 72 3.84 -18.54 12.56
N SER A 73 3.85 -17.47 13.37
CA SER A 73 3.04 -16.27 13.12
C SER A 73 3.39 -15.58 11.80
N ILE A 74 4.67 -15.61 11.41
CA ILE A 74 5.16 -15.03 10.16
C ILE A 74 4.77 -15.92 8.99
N ILE A 75 4.96 -17.24 9.11
CA ILE A 75 4.57 -18.19 8.06
C ILE A 75 3.05 -18.15 7.81
N ASN A 76 2.25 -18.10 8.87
CA ASN A 76 0.79 -17.95 8.76
C ASN A 76 0.39 -16.62 8.11
N SER A 77 1.11 -15.53 8.41
CA SER A 77 0.92 -14.24 7.74
C SER A 77 1.28 -14.30 6.26
N PHE A 78 2.30 -15.06 5.87
CA PHE A 78 2.68 -15.23 4.46
C PHE A 78 1.71 -16.12 3.70
N ALA A 79 1.15 -17.13 4.38
CA ALA A 79 0.13 -18.01 3.85
C ALA A 79 -1.27 -17.37 3.77
N GLU A 80 -1.45 -16.17 4.33
CA GLU A 80 -2.72 -15.41 4.33
C GLU A 80 -3.94 -16.26 4.80
N GLY A 81 -3.71 -17.16 5.76
CA GLY A 81 -4.75 -18.03 6.33
C GLY A 81 -5.07 -19.28 5.50
N GLU A 82 -4.36 -19.55 4.40
CA GLU A 82 -4.56 -20.75 3.60
C GLU A 82 -4.01 -22.01 4.27
N LYS A 83 -4.77 -23.11 4.23
CA LYS A 83 -4.37 -24.40 4.82
C LYS A 83 -3.28 -25.14 4.04
N LYS A 84 -3.10 -24.80 2.75
CA LYS A 84 -2.11 -25.41 1.87
C LYS A 84 -1.37 -24.30 1.13
N TYR A 85 -0.15 -24.03 1.56
CA TYR A 85 0.76 -23.10 0.92
C TYR A 85 2.06 -23.83 0.54
N ALA A 86 2.70 -23.37 -0.53
CA ALA A 86 3.99 -23.90 -0.97
C ALA A 86 4.95 -22.71 -1.15
N PHE A 87 6.06 -22.75 -0.44
CA PHE A 87 7.14 -21.80 -0.61
C PHE A 87 8.31 -22.45 -1.30
N HIS A 88 8.99 -21.65 -2.10
CA HIS A 88 10.16 -22.03 -2.86
C HIS A 88 11.31 -21.09 -2.54
N ALA A 89 12.53 -21.62 -2.53
CA ALA A 89 13.73 -20.83 -2.29
C ALA A 89 14.09 -20.06 -3.56
N LEU A 90 14.01 -18.73 -3.52
CA LEU A 90 14.40 -17.89 -4.65
C LEU A 90 15.90 -17.58 -4.63
N GLY A 91 16.46 -17.35 -3.44
CA GLY A 91 17.88 -17.08 -3.28
C GLY A 91 18.23 -16.45 -1.95
N ARG A 92 19.51 -16.21 -1.73
CA ARG A 92 20.05 -15.57 -0.53
C ARG A 92 21.05 -14.47 -0.85
N ILE A 93 21.13 -13.50 0.05
CA ILE A 93 22.13 -12.44 0.03
C ILE A 93 22.82 -12.43 1.38
N GLU A 94 24.15 -12.45 1.38
CA GLU A 94 24.94 -12.29 2.60
C GLU A 94 25.53 -10.88 2.70
N LYS A 95 25.42 -10.28 3.88
CA LYS A 95 26.12 -9.05 4.29
C LYS A 95 26.98 -9.32 5.51
N ASN A 96 27.65 -8.29 6.01
CA ASN A 96 28.54 -8.43 7.16
C ASN A 96 27.78 -8.84 8.43
N ALA A 97 26.61 -8.23 8.68
CA ALA A 97 25.82 -8.47 9.89
C ALA A 97 24.59 -9.37 9.64
N GLU A 98 24.03 -9.35 8.44
CA GLU A 98 22.77 -10.04 8.12
C GLU A 98 22.88 -11.02 6.96
N ILE A 99 21.92 -11.95 6.93
CA ILE A 99 21.62 -12.84 5.82
C ILE A 99 20.17 -12.58 5.42
N TYR A 100 19.91 -12.41 4.12
CA TYR A 100 18.56 -12.22 3.58
C TYR A 100 18.18 -13.45 2.76
N LEU A 101 17.10 -14.11 3.13
CA LEU A 101 16.52 -15.22 2.38
C LEU A 101 15.30 -14.72 1.61
N LEU A 102 15.27 -14.98 0.30
CA LEU A 102 14.14 -14.69 -0.55
C LEU A 102 13.32 -15.94 -0.78
N LEU A 103 12.02 -15.81 -0.52
CA LEU A 103 11.03 -16.87 -0.66
C LEU A 103 10.01 -16.42 -1.70
N VAL A 104 9.51 -17.38 -2.46
CA VAL A 104 8.41 -17.15 -3.39
C VAL A 104 7.33 -18.19 -3.19
N SER A 105 6.08 -17.76 -3.23
CA SER A 105 4.91 -18.64 -3.33
C SER A 105 4.22 -18.34 -4.65
N VAL A 106 4.03 -19.35 -5.49
CA VAL A 106 3.36 -19.21 -6.79
C VAL A 106 1.99 -19.88 -6.73
N ARG A 107 0.94 -19.11 -7.04
CA ARG A 107 -0.43 -19.62 -7.10
C ARG A 107 -1.07 -19.22 -8.42
N ASN A 108 -1.54 -20.18 -9.21
CA ASN A 108 -2.15 -19.91 -10.51
C ASN A 108 -1.25 -19.01 -11.40
N LYS A 109 0.07 -19.23 -11.37
CA LYS A 109 1.10 -18.39 -12.03
C LYS A 109 1.18 -16.94 -11.50
N LEU A 110 0.67 -16.68 -10.31
CA LEU A 110 0.80 -15.39 -9.62
C LEU A 110 1.81 -15.54 -8.49
N PRO A 111 3.03 -14.99 -8.64
CA PRO A 111 4.05 -15.04 -7.61
C PRO A 111 3.78 -14.01 -6.52
N THR A 112 4.07 -14.41 -5.28
CA THR A 112 4.22 -13.53 -4.14
C THR A 112 5.62 -13.71 -3.58
N VAL A 113 6.37 -12.62 -3.47
CA VAL A 113 7.78 -12.65 -3.03
C VAL A 113 7.90 -12.06 -1.63
N PHE A 114 8.68 -12.75 -0.80
CA PHE A 114 8.99 -12.37 0.57
C PHE A 114 10.49 -12.33 0.77
N VAL A 115 10.92 -11.48 1.71
CA VAL A 115 12.28 -11.49 2.24
C VAL A 115 12.24 -11.75 3.75
N VAL A 116 13.17 -12.56 4.23
CA VAL A 116 13.41 -12.83 5.65
C VAL A 116 14.85 -12.42 5.96
N ALA A 117 15.02 -11.52 6.92
CA ALA A 117 16.33 -11.15 7.46
C ALA A 117 16.67 -12.02 8.66
N MET A 118 17.90 -12.52 8.69
CA MET A 118 18.47 -13.32 9.77
C MET A 118 19.81 -12.73 10.20
N ASP A 119 20.21 -12.99 11.45
CA ASP A 119 21.58 -12.69 11.88
C ASP A 119 22.58 -13.74 11.36
N LYS A 120 23.89 -13.53 11.58
CA LYS A 120 24.94 -14.51 11.22
C LYS A 120 24.88 -15.84 11.98
N LYS A 121 24.04 -15.95 13.01
CA LYS A 121 23.77 -17.20 13.72
C LYS A 121 22.49 -17.88 13.20
N ASN A 122 21.91 -17.37 12.11
CA ASN A 122 20.66 -17.81 11.49
C ASN A 122 19.45 -17.68 12.42
N ASN A 123 19.45 -16.70 13.32
CA ASN A 123 18.25 -16.34 14.07
C ASN A 123 17.41 -15.38 13.23
N TYR A 124 16.10 -15.60 13.22
CA TYR A 124 15.14 -14.68 12.61
C TYR A 124 15.23 -13.26 13.21
N LEU A 125 15.24 -12.24 12.36
CA LEU A 125 15.22 -10.83 12.77
C LEU A 125 13.92 -10.13 12.35
N ALA A 126 13.58 -10.17 11.07
CA ALA A 126 12.38 -9.55 10.52
C ALA A 126 12.03 -10.16 9.16
N SER A 127 10.86 -9.83 8.63
CA SER A 127 10.49 -10.22 7.29
C SER A 127 9.53 -9.22 6.62
N LYS A 128 9.43 -9.29 5.29
CA LYS A 128 8.61 -8.39 4.50
C LYS A 128 8.05 -9.11 3.27
N LYS A 129 6.74 -8.99 3.04
CA LYS A 129 6.14 -9.23 1.72
C LYS A 129 6.54 -8.08 0.80
N LEU A 130 7.35 -8.37 -0.22
CA LEU A 130 7.85 -7.37 -1.17
C LEU A 130 6.76 -6.98 -2.16
N TYR A 131 6.11 -7.99 -2.76
CA TYR A 131 4.95 -7.80 -3.63
C TYR A 131 4.14 -9.09 -3.76
N ALA A 132 2.89 -8.95 -4.21
CA ALA A 132 2.00 -10.03 -4.60
C ALA A 132 1.34 -9.61 -5.91
N ILE A 133 1.43 -10.44 -6.94
CA ILE A 133 0.71 -10.21 -8.19
C ILE A 133 -0.73 -10.71 -8.02
N THR A 134 -1.70 -9.91 -8.45
CA THR A 134 -3.10 -10.32 -8.45
C THR A 134 -3.61 -10.46 -9.89
N LYS A 135 -4.59 -11.34 -10.11
CA LYS A 135 -5.06 -11.71 -11.45
C LYS A 135 -5.54 -10.52 -12.30
N ASP A 136 -5.97 -9.44 -11.65
CA ASP A 136 -6.68 -8.33 -12.29
C ASP A 136 -5.89 -6.99 -12.26
N ASP A 137 -4.61 -6.99 -11.88
CA ASP A 137 -3.86 -5.73 -11.74
C ASP A 137 -3.30 -5.19 -13.07
N ASN A 138 -3.10 -6.04 -14.08
CA ASN A 138 -2.51 -5.70 -15.39
C ASN A 138 -1.16 -4.96 -15.30
N TYR A 139 -0.40 -5.16 -14.22
CA TYR A 139 0.94 -4.60 -14.08
C TYR A 139 2.01 -5.66 -14.40
N ASN A 140 3.06 -5.23 -15.07
CA ASN A 140 4.32 -5.96 -15.10
C ASN A 140 5.14 -5.59 -13.87
N TYR A 141 5.70 -6.58 -13.18
CA TYR A 141 6.50 -6.38 -11.98
C TYR A 141 7.96 -6.73 -12.22
N THR A 142 8.85 -5.88 -11.70
CA THR A 142 10.29 -6.11 -11.70
C THR A 142 10.82 -5.96 -10.28
N LEU A 143 11.48 -7.02 -9.78
CA LEU A 143 12.21 -7.01 -8.52
C LEU A 143 13.68 -6.67 -8.81
N THR A 144 14.19 -5.63 -8.17
CA THR A 144 15.62 -5.25 -8.22
C THR A 144 16.18 -5.19 -6.81
N ILE A 145 17.35 -5.81 -6.60
CA ILE A 145 18.07 -5.77 -5.32
C ILE A 145 19.48 -5.27 -5.57
N ASN A 146 19.83 -4.16 -4.93
CA ASN A 146 21.14 -3.52 -5.08
C ASN A 146 22.18 -4.06 -4.07
N ARG A 147 23.39 -3.48 -4.11
CA ARG A 147 24.52 -3.87 -3.26
C ARG A 147 24.33 -3.57 -1.76
N GLU A 148 23.59 -2.54 -1.39
CA GLU A 148 23.26 -2.20 0.00
C GLU A 148 21.78 -2.54 0.22
N PRO A 149 21.48 -3.82 0.53
CA PRO A 149 20.32 -4.52 0.01
C PRO A 149 19.04 -3.74 0.28
N THR A 150 18.65 -3.02 -0.76
CA THR A 150 17.41 -2.31 -0.89
C THR A 150 16.61 -3.09 -1.92
N PHE A 151 15.45 -3.56 -1.48
CA PHE A 151 14.56 -4.38 -2.28
C PHE A 151 13.60 -3.43 -2.99
N PHE A 152 13.82 -3.22 -4.28
CA PHE A 152 12.97 -2.40 -5.13
C PHE A 152 11.96 -3.27 -5.87
N VAL A 153 10.70 -2.88 -5.83
CA VAL A 153 9.65 -3.41 -6.69
C VAL A 153 9.18 -2.27 -7.56
N SER A 154 9.38 -2.42 -8.86
CA SER A 154 8.76 -1.58 -9.88
C SER A 154 7.55 -2.31 -10.43
N LYS A 155 6.41 -1.63 -10.48
CA LYS A 155 5.23 -2.07 -11.23
C LYS A 155 4.94 -1.06 -12.33
N GLU A 156 4.65 -1.52 -13.53
CA GLU A 156 4.34 -0.66 -14.68
C GLU A 156 3.22 -1.23 -15.53
N ARG A 157 2.39 -0.36 -16.11
CA ARG A 157 1.36 -0.72 -17.07
C ARG A 157 1.11 0.41 -18.06
N THR A 158 0.60 0.05 -19.23
CA THR A 158 0.02 1.01 -20.17
C THR A 158 -1.50 0.86 -20.12
N THR A 159 -2.20 1.96 -19.85
CA THR A 159 -3.67 1.99 -19.76
C THR A 159 -4.30 1.86 -21.16
N THR A 160 -5.61 1.61 -21.22
CA THR A 160 -6.40 1.63 -22.46
C THR A 160 -6.31 2.98 -23.18
N GLU A 161 -6.10 4.07 -22.44
CA GLU A 161 -5.92 5.43 -22.95
C GLU A 161 -4.47 5.72 -23.40
N LYS A 162 -3.61 4.70 -23.46
CA LYS A 162 -2.18 4.79 -23.80
C LYS A 162 -1.35 5.61 -22.80
N GLU A 163 -1.87 5.86 -21.60
CA GLU A 163 -1.09 6.47 -20.53
C GLU A 163 -0.19 5.43 -19.86
N PHE A 164 1.11 5.74 -19.73
CA PHE A 164 2.06 4.94 -18.97
C PHE A 164 1.94 5.22 -17.47
N LYS A 165 1.73 4.17 -16.68
CA LYS A 165 1.60 4.22 -15.23
C LYS A 165 2.69 3.37 -14.59
N TYR A 166 3.36 3.91 -13.59
CA TYR A 166 4.38 3.20 -12.82
C TYR A 166 4.34 3.57 -11.34
N THR A 167 4.76 2.60 -10.53
CA THR A 167 5.10 2.79 -9.13
C THR A 167 6.34 1.99 -8.80
N LYS A 168 7.34 2.65 -8.24
CA LYS A 168 8.55 2.03 -7.70
C LYS A 168 8.58 2.19 -6.20
N THR A 169 8.70 1.09 -5.49
CA THR A 169 8.78 1.09 -4.02
C THR A 169 10.04 0.37 -3.57
N GLY A 170 10.82 0.98 -2.68
CA GLY A 170 12.06 0.43 -2.13
C GLY A 170 11.98 0.24 -0.63
N TRP A 171 12.46 -0.91 -0.14
CA TRP A 171 12.60 -1.19 1.30
C TRP A 171 14.03 -1.53 1.65
N ALA A 172 14.51 -1.00 2.78
CA ALA A 172 15.79 -1.34 3.37
C ALA A 172 15.59 -1.92 4.78
N PHE A 173 16.50 -2.78 5.21
CA PHE A 173 16.49 -3.32 6.57
C PHE A 173 17.29 -2.41 7.51
N MET A 174 16.64 -1.89 8.54
CA MET A 174 17.24 -1.01 9.55
C MET A 174 16.63 -1.32 10.92
N ASN A 175 17.44 -1.37 11.97
CA ASN A 175 16.98 -1.57 13.35
C ASN A 175 16.03 -2.78 13.53
N LYS A 176 16.38 -3.93 12.95
CA LYS A 176 15.56 -5.15 12.97
C LYS A 176 14.16 -4.99 12.35
N ASN A 177 14.00 -4.10 11.38
CA ASN A 177 12.74 -3.93 10.64
C ASN A 177 13.00 -3.52 9.18
N PHE A 178 12.03 -3.77 8.31
CA PHE A 178 12.05 -3.27 6.93
C PHE A 178 11.32 -1.93 6.84
N VAL A 179 12.05 -0.87 6.50
CA VAL A 179 11.51 0.50 6.34
C VAL A 179 11.40 0.85 4.87
N ASN A 180 10.34 1.58 4.50
CA ASN A 180 10.22 2.15 3.16
C ASN A 180 11.22 3.31 3.04
N VAL A 181 12.12 3.22 2.07
CA VAL A 181 13.16 4.25 1.81
C VAL A 181 12.92 5.00 0.51
N VAL A 182 12.15 4.43 -0.41
CA VAL A 182 11.81 5.02 -1.70
C VAL A 182 10.36 4.69 -2.04
N LYS A 183 9.63 5.71 -2.48
CA LYS A 183 8.34 5.53 -3.16
C LYS A 183 8.21 6.59 -4.24
N GLU A 184 8.32 6.16 -5.48
CA GLU A 184 8.17 6.99 -6.68
C GLU A 184 6.96 6.47 -7.46
N THR A 185 6.09 7.37 -7.90
CA THR A 185 4.90 6.96 -8.65
C THR A 185 4.41 8.12 -9.51
N ASN A 186 3.96 7.81 -10.73
CA ASN A 186 3.14 8.72 -11.52
C ASN A 186 1.66 8.30 -11.51
N GLU A 187 1.34 7.23 -10.78
CA GLU A 187 -0.03 6.85 -10.46
C GLU A 187 -0.52 7.81 -9.38
N ARG A 188 -1.25 8.86 -9.80
CA ARG A 188 -2.16 9.53 -8.87
C ARG A 188 -3.07 8.45 -8.31
N SER A 189 -3.12 8.34 -6.98
CA SER A 189 -3.84 7.27 -6.33
C SER A 189 -5.31 7.32 -6.73
N GLU A 190 -5.74 6.37 -7.56
CA GLU A 190 -7.17 6.01 -7.69
C GLU A 190 -7.70 5.37 -6.39
N LYS A 191 -6.85 5.20 -5.37
CA LYS A 191 -7.33 4.93 -4.01
C LYS A 191 -8.01 6.18 -3.48
N LEU A 192 -9.34 6.07 -3.40
CA LEU A 192 -10.19 6.98 -2.67
C LEU A 192 -9.82 6.96 -1.18
N THR A 193 -8.84 7.78 -0.79
CA THR A 193 -8.76 8.24 0.60
C THR A 193 -10.08 8.94 0.88
N ALA A 194 -10.88 8.36 1.79
CA ALA A 194 -12.12 8.96 2.23
C ALA A 194 -11.81 10.39 2.71
N ILE A 195 -12.51 11.37 2.15
CA ILE A 195 -12.36 12.76 2.55
C ILE A 195 -12.97 12.88 3.95
N VAL A 196 -12.16 13.35 4.90
CA VAL A 196 -12.60 13.53 6.28
C VAL A 196 -13.16 14.94 6.42
N ASN A 197 -14.43 15.05 6.79
CA ASN A 197 -15.03 16.33 7.10
C ASN A 197 -14.58 16.81 8.51
N PRO A 198 -13.79 17.90 8.62
CA PRO A 198 -13.23 18.36 9.88
C PRO A 198 -14.26 18.93 10.86
N ILE A 199 -15.51 19.17 10.40
CA ILE A 199 -16.57 19.74 11.22
C ILE A 199 -17.70 18.74 11.51
N ASP A 200 -17.49 17.45 11.26
CA ASP A 200 -18.54 16.42 11.40
C ASP A 200 -19.14 16.31 12.80
N LEU A 201 -18.33 16.56 13.83
CA LEU A 201 -18.71 16.45 15.23
C LEU A 201 -19.42 17.70 15.77
N LEU A 202 -19.51 18.78 14.99
CA LEU A 202 -20.15 20.01 15.44
C LEU A 202 -21.68 19.88 15.39
N ALA A 203 -22.36 20.77 16.13
CA ALA A 203 -23.81 20.75 16.28
C ALA A 203 -24.56 21.06 14.97
N LYS A 204 -25.76 20.48 14.84
CA LYS A 204 -26.64 20.58 13.66
C LYS A 204 -28.07 20.99 14.02
N ASN A 205 -28.25 21.94 14.93
CA ASN A 205 -29.56 22.31 15.46
C ASN A 205 -30.27 23.39 14.64
N ASN A 206 -29.53 24.21 13.89
CA ASN A 206 -30.12 25.26 13.07
C ASN A 206 -30.80 24.69 11.80
N PRO A 207 -31.79 25.39 11.20
CA PRO A 207 -32.59 24.86 10.09
C PRO A 207 -31.78 24.39 8.87
N TYR A 208 -30.73 25.13 8.52
CA TYR A 208 -29.86 24.81 7.39
C TYR A 208 -28.67 23.92 7.75
N SER A 209 -28.49 23.58 9.03
CA SER A 209 -27.44 22.66 9.41
C SER A 209 -27.71 21.25 8.87
N GLY A 210 -26.64 20.57 8.49
CA GLY A 210 -26.70 19.25 7.85
C GLY A 210 -25.60 19.05 6.82
N ASP A 211 -25.64 17.89 6.18
CA ASP A 211 -24.72 17.53 5.10
C ASP A 211 -25.46 17.57 3.79
N TYR A 212 -24.90 18.25 2.80
CA TYR A 212 -25.43 18.34 1.45
C TYR A 212 -24.42 17.68 0.52
N VAL A 213 -24.83 16.60 -0.14
CA VAL A 213 -23.91 15.61 -0.71
C VAL A 213 -24.40 15.23 -2.10
N GLU A 214 -23.54 15.40 -3.10
CA GLU A 214 -23.71 14.81 -4.43
C GLU A 214 -23.11 13.40 -4.45
N ASP A 215 -21.86 13.29 -3.98
CA ASP A 215 -21.15 12.02 -3.75
C ASP A 215 -20.17 12.16 -2.57
N ASP A 216 -19.43 11.10 -2.23
CA ASP A 216 -18.49 11.08 -1.09
C ASP A 216 -17.31 12.06 -1.23
N ARG A 217 -17.16 12.72 -2.38
CA ARG A 217 -16.13 13.70 -2.70
C ARG A 217 -16.67 15.08 -3.02
N ASN A 218 -17.92 15.19 -3.44
CA ASN A 218 -18.54 16.45 -3.81
C ASN A 218 -19.63 16.76 -2.79
N PHE A 219 -19.27 17.55 -1.76
CA PHE A 219 -20.18 17.85 -0.67
C PHE A 219 -19.89 19.18 0.04
N ILE A 220 -20.92 19.70 0.68
CA ILE A 220 -20.83 20.79 1.65
C ILE A 220 -21.49 20.38 2.96
N ALA A 221 -20.72 20.49 4.04
CA ALA A 221 -21.20 20.31 5.40
C ALA A 221 -21.48 21.66 6.03
N LEU A 222 -22.67 21.82 6.63
CA LEU A 222 -23.07 22.99 7.40
C LEU A 222 -23.30 22.64 8.85
N ARG A 223 -22.76 23.48 9.73
CA ARG A 223 -22.85 23.34 11.19
C ARG A 223 -23.26 24.66 11.82
N ASP A 224 -23.77 24.59 13.03
CA ASP A 224 -24.22 25.76 13.77
C ASP A 224 -23.04 26.71 14.01
N GLY A 225 -23.21 27.99 13.68
CA GLY A 225 -22.28 29.05 14.04
C GLY A 225 -22.55 29.62 15.43
N ARG A 226 -21.97 30.79 15.71
CA ARG A 226 -22.11 31.47 17.00
C ARG A 226 -23.52 31.97 17.24
N THR A 227 -24.24 32.32 16.17
CA THR A 227 -25.62 32.79 16.19
C THR A 227 -26.50 31.97 15.23
N ARG A 228 -27.83 32.11 15.33
CA ARG A 228 -28.77 31.47 14.39
C ARG A 228 -28.64 31.96 12.94
N GLN A 229 -27.93 33.06 12.72
CA GLN A 229 -27.71 33.66 11.39
C GLN A 229 -26.33 33.32 10.83
N GLU A 230 -25.51 32.56 11.55
CA GLU A 230 -24.15 32.22 11.16
C GLU A 230 -24.03 30.70 11.09
N TYR A 231 -23.31 30.23 10.07
CA TYR A 231 -23.06 28.81 9.85
C TYR A 231 -21.59 28.60 9.54
N ILE A 232 -21.01 27.56 10.15
CA ILE A 232 -19.68 27.08 9.81
C ILE A 232 -19.84 26.09 8.67
N PHE A 233 -19.05 26.23 7.62
CA PHE A 233 -19.08 25.32 6.48
C PHE A 233 -17.74 24.71 6.17
N PHE A 234 -17.80 23.53 5.56
CA PHE A 234 -16.70 22.88 4.88
C PHE A 234 -17.21 22.39 3.52
N LEU A 235 -16.59 22.87 2.46
CA LEU A 235 -16.86 22.52 1.07
C LEU A 235 -15.67 21.72 0.55
N HIS A 236 -15.93 20.55 -0.01
CA HIS A 236 -14.98 19.79 -0.80
C HIS A 236 -15.57 19.55 -2.19
N ILE A 237 -14.79 19.85 -3.21
CA ILE A 237 -15.12 19.57 -4.61
C ILE A 237 -13.98 18.80 -5.27
N GLU A 238 -14.36 17.83 -6.09
CA GLU A 238 -13.48 17.10 -6.97
C GLU A 238 -14.11 17.03 -8.37
N LYS A 239 -13.58 17.85 -9.29
CA LYS A 239 -14.01 17.90 -10.70
C LYS A 239 -12.94 17.28 -11.62
N ASP A 240 -13.36 16.95 -12.83
CA ASP A 240 -12.49 16.42 -13.90
C ASP A 240 -11.67 15.18 -13.49
N ASN A 241 -12.31 14.22 -12.80
CA ASN A 241 -11.67 13.01 -12.28
C ASN A 241 -10.44 13.30 -11.38
N GLY A 242 -10.56 14.28 -10.48
CA GLY A 242 -9.49 14.62 -9.54
C GLY A 242 -8.40 15.51 -10.10
N LYS A 243 -8.56 16.02 -11.34
CA LYS A 243 -7.65 17.04 -11.90
C LYS A 243 -7.84 18.39 -11.24
N CYS A 244 -9.03 18.63 -10.67
CA CYS A 244 -9.30 19.86 -9.96
C CYS A 244 -9.98 19.55 -8.63
N ILE A 245 -9.25 19.83 -7.54
CA ILE A 245 -9.66 19.57 -6.16
C ILE A 245 -9.70 20.90 -5.43
N GLY A 246 -10.82 21.19 -4.78
CA GLY A 246 -10.99 22.42 -4.02
C GLY A 246 -11.56 22.17 -2.64
N GLU A 247 -10.91 22.75 -1.64
CA GLU A 247 -11.40 22.74 -0.26
C GLU A 247 -11.56 24.16 0.25
N LEU A 248 -12.69 24.43 0.89
CA LEU A 248 -12.91 25.69 1.55
C LEU A 248 -13.66 25.50 2.86
N LYS A 249 -13.06 26.02 3.94
CA LYS A 249 -13.67 26.10 5.26
C LYS A 249 -13.86 27.57 5.62
N GLY A 250 -15.02 27.90 6.18
CA GLY A 250 -15.28 29.28 6.59
C GLY A 250 -16.56 29.43 7.39
N GLU A 251 -16.89 30.69 7.67
CA GLU A 251 -18.13 31.08 8.32
C GLU A 251 -18.95 31.89 7.32
N MET A 252 -20.17 31.44 7.02
CA MET A 252 -21.12 32.19 6.22
C MET A 252 -22.14 32.88 7.13
N LYS A 253 -22.65 34.02 6.67
CA LYS A 253 -23.69 34.78 7.37
C LYS A 253 -24.94 34.89 6.50
N LEU A 254 -26.11 34.61 7.06
CA LEU A 254 -27.39 34.82 6.41
C LEU A 254 -27.59 36.31 6.09
N THR A 255 -27.91 36.61 4.84
CA THR A 255 -28.34 37.94 4.40
C THR A 255 -29.86 38.07 4.43
N ASP A 256 -30.58 36.96 4.24
CA ASP A 256 -32.02 36.84 4.41
C ASP A 256 -32.40 35.40 4.81
N SER A 257 -33.69 35.07 4.73
CA SER A 257 -34.19 33.75 5.12
C SER A 257 -33.59 32.60 4.29
N THR A 258 -33.18 32.83 3.05
CA THR A 258 -32.76 31.80 2.09
C THR A 258 -31.39 32.06 1.47
N HIS A 259 -30.73 33.17 1.78
CA HIS A 259 -29.42 33.50 1.23
C HIS A 259 -28.39 33.71 2.33
N ALA A 260 -27.16 33.27 2.05
CA ALA A 260 -26.00 33.53 2.88
C ALA A 260 -24.80 33.96 2.05
N VAL A 261 -23.86 34.64 2.68
CA VAL A 261 -22.61 35.06 2.05
C VAL A 261 -21.43 34.69 2.93
N TYR A 262 -20.39 34.14 2.32
CA TYR A 262 -19.04 34.07 2.87
C TYR A 262 -18.22 35.23 2.29
N LEU A 263 -17.70 36.06 3.19
CA LEU A 263 -16.85 37.19 2.88
C LEU A 263 -15.83 37.36 4.01
N VAL A 264 -14.54 37.35 3.68
CA VAL A 264 -13.45 37.62 4.63
C VAL A 264 -12.83 38.97 4.26
N GLY A 265 -12.72 39.86 5.24
CA GLY A 265 -12.12 41.19 5.04
C GLY A 265 -10.70 41.07 4.49
N GLY A 266 -10.46 41.66 3.31
CA GLY A 266 -9.16 41.62 2.61
C GLY A 266 -8.98 40.46 1.62
N ASP A 267 -9.92 39.52 1.52
CA ASP A 267 -9.93 38.45 0.50
C ASP A 267 -10.95 38.81 -0.62
N PRO A 268 -10.54 38.85 -1.91
CA PRO A 268 -11.48 39.06 -3.02
C PRO A 268 -12.42 37.87 -3.28
N CYS A 269 -12.29 36.78 -2.52
CA CYS A 269 -13.15 35.62 -2.61
C CYS A 269 -14.50 35.83 -1.93
N ILE A 270 -15.58 35.90 -2.73
CA ILE A 270 -16.96 36.00 -2.26
C ILE A 270 -17.73 34.77 -2.72
N ILE A 271 -18.44 34.12 -1.81
CA ILE A 271 -19.30 32.99 -2.15
C ILE A 271 -20.71 33.28 -1.68
N ASN A 272 -21.66 33.17 -2.60
CA ASN A 272 -23.08 33.27 -2.31
C ASN A 272 -23.67 31.87 -2.18
N PHE A 273 -24.48 31.68 -1.16
CA PHE A 273 -25.23 30.46 -0.92
C PHE A 273 -26.72 30.76 -1.06
N SER A 274 -27.43 29.90 -1.78
CA SER A 274 -28.89 29.95 -1.91
C SER A 274 -29.48 28.64 -1.40
N PHE A 275 -30.37 28.72 -0.41
CA PHE A 275 -31.05 27.58 0.17
C PHE A 275 -32.36 27.30 -0.55
N GLY A 276 -32.44 26.13 -1.19
CA GLY A 276 -33.68 25.56 -1.69
C GLY A 276 -34.43 24.78 -0.59
N ARG A 277 -35.52 24.11 -0.98
CA ARG A 277 -36.31 23.30 -0.03
C ARG A 277 -35.48 22.18 0.62
N ASN A 278 -34.62 21.51 -0.16
CA ASN A 278 -33.78 20.39 0.28
C ASN A 278 -32.41 20.43 -0.41
N SER A 279 -31.91 21.62 -0.73
CA SER A 279 -30.64 21.77 -1.43
C SER A 279 -29.98 23.08 -1.06
N ILE A 280 -28.69 23.15 -1.33
CA ILE A 280 -27.91 24.37 -1.28
C ILE A 280 -27.25 24.56 -2.64
N SER A 281 -27.31 25.77 -3.17
CA SER A 281 -26.61 26.16 -4.38
C SER A 281 -25.52 27.16 -4.01
N ILE A 282 -24.36 26.99 -4.63
CA ILE A 282 -23.18 27.82 -4.41
C ILE A 282 -22.93 28.60 -5.69
N LYS A 283 -22.64 29.89 -5.55
CA LYS A 283 -22.16 30.72 -6.65
C LYS A 283 -20.98 31.56 -6.22
N GLU A 284 -19.88 31.39 -6.91
CA GLU A 284 -18.69 32.19 -6.72
C GLU A 284 -18.87 33.59 -7.36
N LYS A 285 -18.47 34.64 -6.65
CA LYS A 285 -18.29 35.97 -7.22
C LYS A 285 -16.84 36.38 -7.03
N GLY A 286 -16.10 36.48 -8.14
CA GLY A 286 -14.67 36.80 -8.13
C GLY A 286 -13.82 35.65 -8.63
N SER A 287 -12.64 35.45 -8.03
CA SER A 287 -11.67 34.43 -8.46
C SER A 287 -11.05 33.72 -7.25
N CYS A 288 -11.90 33.14 -6.41
CA CYS A 288 -11.53 32.20 -5.35
C CYS A 288 -10.71 31.02 -5.88
N GLY A 289 -11.03 30.52 -7.09
CA GLY A 289 -10.30 29.43 -7.76
C GLY A 289 -8.86 29.80 -8.13
N ASN A 290 -8.67 30.84 -8.97
CA ASN A 290 -7.35 31.16 -9.53
C ASN A 290 -6.29 31.55 -8.48
N ARG A 291 -6.69 32.10 -7.33
CA ARG A 291 -5.73 32.55 -6.30
C ARG A 291 -5.19 31.42 -5.42
N ARG A 292 -5.82 30.24 -5.44
CA ARG A 292 -5.42 29.04 -4.69
C ARG A 292 -4.82 27.95 -5.58
N GLY A 293 -4.49 28.28 -6.85
CA GLY A 293 -3.95 27.33 -7.81
C GLY A 293 -4.96 26.30 -8.31
N MET A 294 -6.25 26.67 -8.33
CA MET A 294 -7.36 25.80 -8.72
C MET A 294 -8.05 26.37 -9.97
N ASP A 295 -8.16 25.59 -11.03
CA ASP A 295 -8.89 25.96 -12.26
C ASP A 295 -10.41 25.68 -12.17
N CYS A 296 -10.97 25.54 -10.96
CA CYS A 296 -12.38 25.22 -10.73
C CYS A 296 -13.21 26.42 -10.27
N PHE A 297 -14.40 26.53 -10.84
CA PHE A 297 -15.47 27.41 -10.34
C PHE A 297 -16.38 26.65 -9.35
N PHE A 298 -16.76 27.33 -8.27
CA PHE A 298 -17.68 26.81 -7.23
C PHE A 298 -19.17 27.08 -7.56
N ASP A 299 -19.60 26.67 -8.75
CA ASP A 299 -20.97 26.88 -9.23
C ASP A 299 -21.76 25.56 -9.29
N ASP A 300 -22.15 25.03 -8.14
CA ASP A 300 -22.81 23.71 -8.03
C ASP A 300 -24.03 23.74 -7.08
N ALA A 301 -24.83 22.67 -7.11
CA ALA A 301 -25.99 22.49 -6.25
C ALA A 301 -25.98 21.11 -5.58
N TYR A 302 -26.03 21.10 -4.25
CA TYR A 302 -25.93 19.89 -3.45
C TYR A 302 -27.27 19.58 -2.75
N PRO A 303 -27.83 18.36 -2.92
CA PRO A 303 -29.03 17.95 -2.20
C PRO A 303 -28.73 17.60 -0.75
N LYS A 304 -29.66 17.90 0.17
CA LYS A 304 -29.53 17.59 1.59
C LYS A 304 -29.59 16.08 1.81
N LYS A 305 -28.56 15.52 2.45
CA LYS A 305 -28.49 14.12 2.85
C LYS A 305 -29.55 13.83 3.92
N LYS A 306 -30.34 12.78 3.71
CA LYS A 306 -31.33 12.33 4.70
C LYS A 306 -30.63 11.66 5.87
N GLU A 307 -30.94 12.08 7.09
CA GLU A 307 -30.43 11.39 8.27
C GLU A 307 -31.06 9.99 8.40
N PRO A 308 -30.27 8.96 8.76
CA PRO A 308 -30.80 7.64 9.04
C PRO A 308 -31.74 7.72 10.26
N LYS A 309 -32.98 7.24 10.11
CA LYS A 309 -33.95 7.19 11.21
C LYS A 309 -33.35 6.39 12.38
N LYS A 310 -33.29 6.99 13.57
CA LYS A 310 -32.94 6.27 14.81
C LYS A 310 -33.88 5.06 14.96
N LYS A 311 -33.32 3.84 15.01
CA LYS A 311 -34.08 2.64 15.38
C LYS A 311 -34.56 2.84 16.82
N GLY A 312 -35.88 2.77 17.02
CA GLY A 312 -36.55 3.13 18.26
C GLY A 312 -36.03 2.37 19.48
N GLU A 313 -35.80 3.12 20.55
CA GLU A 313 -35.76 2.63 21.92
C GLU A 313 -37.05 1.86 22.21
N LYS A 314 -36.93 0.57 22.54
CA LYS A 314 -38.06 -0.20 23.07
C LYS A 314 -38.42 0.38 24.43
N SER A 315 -39.59 1.00 24.53
CA SER A 315 -40.17 1.35 25.83
C SER A 315 -40.42 0.07 26.62
N THR A 316 -39.65 -0.13 27.68
CA THR A 316 -39.99 -1.12 28.70
C THR A 316 -41.13 -0.50 29.51
N LYS A 317 -42.36 -0.98 29.32
CA LYS A 317 -43.44 -0.70 30.27
C LYS A 317 -43.26 -1.63 31.46
N ILE A 318 -43.21 -1.01 32.64
CA ILE A 318 -43.44 -1.63 33.95
C ILE A 318 -44.90 -2.09 34.01
#